data_AF-A0A8S9B1Q3-F1
#
_entry.id   AF-A0A8S9B1Q3-F1
#
_cell.length_a   1.000
_cell.length_b   1.000
_cell.length_c   1.000
_cell.angle_alpha   90.00
_cell.angle_beta   90.00
_cell.angle_gamma   90.00
#
_symmetry.space_group_name_H-M   'P 1'
#
loop_
_entity.id
_entity.type
_entity.pdbx_description
1 polymer ?
#
loop_
_entity_poly.entity_id
_entity_poly.type
_entity_poly.pdbx_seq_one_letter_code
_entity_poly.pdbx_strand_id
1 'polypeptide(L)'
;MNSFAIQIDKVEPIEGFPRVAYKLASDPDRTTTLFRRFDQLSARNLLYLEAELAELEAQQNRFDDQDLIAGDETTLECHTNWSKFDRHAKEKNTDTTFKQPGQAAKMELALKIRGKIKEYHEALAVHQVLLNSQPPAATTVKAMRDWFLDLNSGKTRPSPQLFDSSKKRFDDANDLVALRTSADQDRLSEFVLNQFSAFFAVRNASILPKHKTRTNKLVTKINTSDGHSAYISEHSLTRCVAILSSILSAILLFGSITSLYFVHNPYALLGMLGGWTVLFAVSVGWLTNAKRDQIFAATAAYAAVLVVFVSGTLGGIPNAPISITNGTWICTQK
;
A
#
# COMPACT_ATOMS: atom_id res chain seq x y z
N MET A 1 -43.49 30.45 0.70
CA MET A 1 -42.06 30.69 0.97
C MET A 1 -41.28 29.57 0.32
N ASN A 2 -40.94 29.73 -0.97
CA ASN A 2 -40.16 28.74 -1.70
C ASN A 2 -38.68 29.08 -1.51
N SER A 3 -38.00 28.27 -0.71
CA SER A 3 -36.55 28.30 -0.56
C SER A 3 -35.94 27.87 -1.89
N PHE A 4 -35.54 28.85 -2.71
CA PHE A 4 -34.68 28.62 -3.85
C PHE A 4 -33.31 28.23 -3.31
N ALA A 5 -33.05 26.93 -3.19
CA ALA A 5 -31.70 26.42 -3.08
C ALA A 5 -30.99 26.77 -4.39
N ILE A 6 -30.16 27.82 -4.34
CA ILE A 6 -29.22 28.14 -5.40
C ILE A 6 -28.30 26.93 -5.50
N GLN A 7 -28.49 26.09 -6.52
CA GLN A 7 -27.43 25.18 -6.94
C GLN A 7 -26.29 26.08 -7.40
N ILE A 8 -25.29 26.24 -6.53
CA ILE A 8 -24.02 26.84 -6.93
C ILE A 8 -23.43 25.84 -7.92
N ASP A 9 -23.60 26.13 -9.21
CA ASP A 9 -22.88 25.43 -10.28
C ASP A 9 -21.42 25.36 -9.86
N LYS A 10 -20.88 24.13 -9.80
CA LYS A 10 -19.51 23.85 -9.39
C LYS A 10 -18.59 24.58 -10.36
N VAL A 11 -18.17 25.79 -9.99
CA VAL A 11 -17.24 26.59 -10.81
C VAL A 11 -15.97 25.77 -10.95
N GLU A 12 -15.65 25.39 -12.19
CA GLU A 12 -14.40 24.70 -12.46
C GLU A 12 -13.23 25.63 -12.12
N PRO A 13 -12.30 25.19 -11.27
CA PRO A 13 -11.15 25.99 -10.91
C PRO A 13 -10.24 26.22 -12.13
N ILE A 14 -9.54 27.35 -12.11
CA ILE A 14 -8.54 27.71 -13.10
C ILE A 14 -7.46 26.62 -13.25
N GLU A 15 -6.94 26.45 -14.47
CA GLU A 15 -5.89 25.48 -14.78
C GLU A 15 -4.64 25.66 -13.91
N GLY A 16 -3.85 24.59 -13.77
CA GLY A 16 -2.65 24.58 -12.93
C GLY A 16 -2.89 24.02 -11.52
N PHE A 17 -2.18 24.58 -10.53
CA PHE A 17 -2.27 24.13 -9.14
C PHE A 17 -3.70 24.14 -8.56
N PRO A 18 -4.55 25.15 -8.82
CA PRO A 18 -5.92 25.16 -8.29
C PRO A 18 -6.75 23.99 -8.80
N ARG A 19 -6.66 23.68 -10.10
CA ARG A 19 -7.36 22.53 -10.70
C ARG A 19 -6.86 21.19 -10.18
N VAL A 20 -5.55 21.04 -10.01
CA VAL A 20 -4.96 19.83 -9.41
C VAL A 20 -5.40 19.68 -7.96
N ALA A 21 -5.27 20.73 -7.13
CA ALA A 21 -5.68 20.71 -5.74
C ALA A 21 -7.17 20.37 -5.59
N TYR A 22 -8.03 20.98 -6.42
CA TYR A 22 -9.45 20.67 -6.45
C TYR A 22 -9.71 19.22 -6.84
N LYS A 23 -9.01 18.68 -7.84
CA LYS A 23 -9.14 17.27 -8.23
C LYS A 23 -8.80 16.34 -7.06
N LEU A 24 -7.66 16.55 -6.39
CA LEU A 24 -7.27 15.77 -5.21
C LEU A 24 -8.27 15.92 -4.05
N ALA A 25 -8.85 17.11 -3.89
CA ALA A 25 -9.81 17.39 -2.80
C ALA A 25 -11.23 16.89 -3.10
N SER A 26 -11.60 16.77 -4.37
CA SER A 26 -12.95 16.39 -4.83
C SER A 26 -13.26 14.91 -4.65
N ASP A 27 -12.24 14.09 -4.42
CA ASP A 27 -12.37 12.67 -4.19
C ASP A 27 -12.90 12.39 -2.77
N PRO A 28 -14.10 11.80 -2.61
CA PRO A 28 -14.67 11.50 -1.30
C PRO A 28 -13.82 10.48 -0.52
N ASP A 29 -13.23 9.51 -1.22
CA ASP A 29 -12.49 8.40 -0.62
C ASP A 29 -11.00 8.76 -0.41
N ARG A 30 -10.57 9.92 -0.93
CA ARG A 30 -9.20 10.48 -0.84
C ARG A 30 -8.11 9.56 -1.41
N THR A 31 -8.47 8.55 -2.18
CA THR A 31 -7.56 7.62 -2.86
C THR A 31 -6.63 8.32 -3.87
N THR A 32 -7.08 9.45 -4.42
CA THR A 32 -6.33 10.26 -5.39
C THR A 32 -5.32 11.21 -4.75
N THR A 33 -5.14 11.18 -3.42
CA THR A 33 -4.17 12.02 -2.68
C THR A 33 -2.72 11.52 -2.85
N LEU A 34 -2.26 11.54 -4.11
CA LEU A 34 -0.96 11.04 -4.54
C LEU A 34 0.09 12.15 -4.55
N PHE A 35 1.19 11.92 -3.86
CA PHE A 35 2.34 12.82 -3.80
C PHE A 35 3.63 12.06 -4.10
N ARG A 36 4.66 12.79 -4.53
CA ARG A 36 5.99 12.20 -4.72
C ARG A 36 6.70 12.10 -3.39
N ARG A 37 7.39 10.98 -3.15
CA ARG A 37 8.25 10.74 -1.99
C ARG A 37 9.64 11.38 -2.18
N PHE A 38 10.04 11.59 -3.44
CA PHE A 38 11.33 12.13 -3.84
C PHE A 38 12.50 11.27 -3.35
N ASP A 39 12.44 9.96 -3.57
CA ASP A 39 13.38 8.98 -3.01
C ASP A 39 14.84 9.32 -3.28
N GLN A 40 15.16 9.63 -4.53
CA GLN A 40 16.52 9.96 -4.91
C GLN A 40 17.02 11.25 -4.23
N LEU A 41 16.15 12.27 -4.10
CA LEU A 41 16.53 13.54 -3.48
C LEU A 41 16.66 13.38 -1.96
N SER A 42 15.75 12.63 -1.35
CA SER A 42 15.75 12.34 0.07
C SER A 42 16.97 11.48 0.47
N ALA A 43 17.32 10.47 -0.33
CA ALA A 43 18.55 9.69 -0.14
C ALA A 43 19.80 10.57 -0.27
N ARG A 44 19.84 11.48 -1.25
CA ARG A 44 20.94 12.45 -1.39
C ARG A 44 21.05 13.37 -0.17
N ASN A 45 19.93 13.81 0.40
CA ASN A 45 19.93 14.62 1.62
C ASN A 45 20.49 13.83 2.82
N LEU A 46 20.10 12.56 2.98
CA LEU A 46 20.64 11.70 4.04
C LEU A 46 22.15 11.50 3.90
N LEU A 47 22.65 11.27 2.68
CA LEU A 47 24.08 11.13 2.41
C LEU A 47 24.86 12.42 2.72
N TYR A 48 24.27 13.59 2.48
CA TYR A 48 24.91 14.86 2.87
C TYR A 48 25.00 15.04 4.37
N LEU A 49 23.95 14.69 5.11
CA LEU A 49 23.95 14.76 6.58
C LEU A 49 24.94 13.74 7.18
N GLU A 50 25.03 12.54 6.60
CA GLU A 50 26.00 11.52 7.00
C GLU A 50 27.45 12.01 6.76
N ALA A 51 27.73 12.58 5.59
CA ALA A 51 29.04 13.14 5.29
C ALA A 51 29.41 14.32 6.21
N GLU A 52 28.45 15.20 6.50
CA GLU A 52 28.67 16.32 7.43
C GLU A 52 28.96 15.81 8.86
N LEU A 53 28.23 14.79 9.32
CA LEU A 53 28.47 14.16 10.63
C LEU A 53 29.84 13.45 10.69
N ALA A 54 30.23 12.73 9.64
CA ALA A 54 31.52 12.07 9.57
C ALA A 54 32.70 13.07 9.65
N GLU A 55 32.57 14.24 9.03
CA GLU A 55 33.58 15.30 9.14
C GLU A 55 33.63 15.90 10.56
N LEU A 56 32.48 16.08 11.22
CA LEU A 56 32.45 16.55 12.61
C LEU A 56 33.01 15.52 13.59
N GLU A 57 32.73 14.23 13.38
CA GLU A 57 33.31 13.12 14.14
C GLU A 57 34.82 13.09 13.97
N ALA A 58 35.33 13.24 12.74
CA ALA A 58 36.76 13.33 12.49
C ALA A 58 37.40 14.52 13.19
N GLN A 59 36.72 15.67 13.26
CA GLN A 59 37.19 16.85 14.02
C GLN A 59 37.21 16.59 15.53
N GLN A 60 36.20 15.89 16.06
CA GLN A 60 36.16 15.52 17.46
C GLN A 60 37.30 14.56 17.83
N ASN A 61 37.52 13.53 17.01
CA ASN A 61 38.64 12.59 17.20
C ASN A 61 39.99 13.30 17.17
N ARG A 62 40.18 14.30 16.28
CA ARG A 62 41.40 15.12 16.26
C ARG A 62 41.61 15.92 17.55
N PHE A 63 40.54 16.43 18.17
CA PHE A 63 40.66 17.10 19.47
C PHE A 63 41.02 16.11 20.58
N ASP A 64 40.40 14.93 20.59
CA ASP A 64 40.69 13.88 21.57
C ASP A 64 42.16 13.40 21.45
N ASP A 65 42.67 13.25 20.22
CA ASP A 65 44.08 12.92 19.96
C ASP A 65 45.04 14.02 20.44
N GLN A 66 44.68 15.30 20.23
CA GLN A 66 45.48 16.43 20.70
C GLN A 66 45.54 16.49 22.22
N ASP A 67 44.43 16.21 22.90
CA ASP A 67 44.35 16.19 24.36
C ASP A 67 45.17 15.05 24.95
N LEU A 68 45.14 13.87 24.29
CA LEU A 68 45.95 12.72 24.66
C LEU A 68 47.45 13.04 24.60
N ILE A 69 47.89 13.78 23.57
CA ILE A 69 49.30 14.18 23.40
C ILE A 69 49.70 15.28 24.39
N ALA A 70 48.81 16.25 24.64
CA ALA A 70 49.10 17.38 25.53
C ALA A 70 49.22 16.95 27.00
N GLY A 71 48.42 15.97 27.45
CA GLY A 71 48.49 15.42 28.80
C GLY A 71 48.17 16.43 29.91
N ASP A 72 47.39 17.47 29.60
CA ASP A 72 47.05 18.54 30.55
C ASP A 72 46.00 18.08 31.58
N GLU A 73 46.30 18.27 32.86
CA GLU A 73 45.44 17.87 33.99
C GLU A 73 44.08 18.59 33.94
N THR A 74 44.06 19.87 33.55
CA THR A 74 42.80 20.64 33.47
C THR A 74 41.88 20.11 32.37
N THR A 75 42.47 19.62 31.28
CA THR A 75 41.75 19.00 30.16
C THR A 75 41.18 17.64 30.55
N LEU A 76 41.96 16.78 31.24
CA LEU A 76 41.51 15.51 31.83
C LEU A 76 40.29 15.68 32.76
N GLU A 77 40.32 16.70 33.62
CA GLU A 77 39.18 17.02 34.48
C GLU A 77 37.92 17.40 33.68
N CYS A 78 38.08 18.14 32.57
CA CYS A 78 36.99 18.52 31.68
C CYS A 78 36.38 17.32 30.93
N HIS A 79 37.18 16.31 30.54
CA HIS A 79 36.65 15.10 29.90
C HIS A 79 35.71 14.30 30.82
N THR A 80 35.99 14.31 32.13
CA THR A 80 35.24 13.51 33.10
C THR A 80 34.06 14.28 33.71
N ASN A 81 34.19 15.61 33.88
CA ASN A 81 33.21 16.42 34.59
C ASN A 81 32.60 17.51 33.69
N TRP A 82 31.34 17.31 33.31
CA TRP A 82 30.58 18.26 32.49
C TRP A 82 30.50 19.67 33.10
N SER A 83 30.31 19.80 34.41
CA SER A 83 30.21 21.11 35.05
C SER A 83 31.53 21.88 34.97
N LYS A 84 32.68 21.19 35.05
CA LYS A 84 33.99 21.81 34.84
C LYS A 84 34.18 22.21 33.38
N PHE A 85 33.81 21.33 32.43
CA PHE A 85 33.86 21.62 31.00
C PHE A 85 33.01 22.84 30.61
N ASP A 86 31.74 22.90 31.02
CA ASP A 86 30.83 24.01 30.71
C ASP A 86 31.35 25.34 31.26
N ARG A 87 31.92 25.33 32.47
CA ARG A 87 32.53 26.51 33.08
C ARG A 87 33.74 26.99 32.27
N HIS A 88 34.68 26.11 31.96
CA HIS A 88 35.90 26.48 31.22
C HIS A 88 35.63 26.89 29.77
N ALA A 89 34.62 26.31 29.14
CA ALA A 89 34.18 26.70 27.79
C ALA A 89 33.55 28.10 27.72
N LYS A 90 32.94 28.57 28.83
CA LYS A 90 32.28 29.89 28.91
C LYS A 90 33.16 30.96 29.56
N GLU A 91 34.25 30.58 30.20
CA GLU A 91 35.14 31.48 30.92
C GLU A 91 35.86 32.43 29.96
N LYS A 92 35.58 33.73 30.09
CA LYS A 92 36.21 34.80 29.31
C LYS A 92 37.10 35.65 30.22
N ASN A 93 38.23 36.08 29.68
CA ASN A 93 39.07 37.09 30.30
C ASN A 93 38.39 38.45 30.29
N THR A 94 38.95 39.40 31.05
CA THR A 94 38.51 40.79 31.13
C THR A 94 38.45 41.48 29.77
N ASP A 95 39.27 41.01 28.82
CA ASP A 95 39.36 41.49 27.44
C ASP A 95 38.50 40.68 26.46
N THR A 96 37.40 40.06 26.94
CA THR A 96 36.43 39.24 26.18
C THR A 96 36.95 38.00 25.45
N THR A 97 38.25 37.73 25.47
CA THR A 97 38.88 36.53 24.90
C THR A 97 38.64 35.31 25.81
N PHE A 98 38.38 34.13 25.25
CA PHE A 98 38.22 32.91 26.04
C PHE A 98 39.50 32.55 26.79
N LYS A 99 39.38 32.24 28.08
CA LYS A 99 40.52 31.87 28.93
C LYS A 99 41.16 30.55 28.49
N GLN A 100 40.33 29.60 28.04
CA GLN A 100 40.77 28.39 27.36
C GLN A 100 40.06 28.26 26.00
N PRO A 101 40.67 28.75 24.91
CA PRO A 101 40.03 28.73 23.59
C PRO A 101 39.79 27.30 23.07
N GLY A 102 40.63 26.32 23.45
CA GLY A 102 40.44 24.91 23.08
C GLY A 102 39.16 24.30 23.64
N GLN A 103 38.82 24.59 24.92
CA GLN A 103 37.59 24.09 25.53
C GLN A 103 36.35 24.77 24.97
N ALA A 104 36.44 26.06 24.64
CA ALA A 104 35.35 26.78 23.96
C ALA A 104 35.07 26.20 22.56
N ALA A 105 36.12 25.91 21.76
CA ALA A 105 35.98 25.30 20.44
C ALA A 105 35.38 23.88 20.50
N LYS A 106 35.78 23.07 21.49
CA LYS A 106 35.17 21.74 21.72
C LYS A 106 33.70 21.83 22.09
N MET A 107 33.31 22.81 22.91
CA MET A 107 31.91 23.02 23.25
C MET A 107 31.09 23.44 22.03
N GLU A 108 31.62 24.32 21.19
CA GLU A 108 30.98 24.69 19.92
C GLU A 108 30.80 23.49 18.99
N LEU A 109 31.85 22.68 18.83
CA LEU A 109 31.79 21.44 18.05
C LEU A 109 30.72 20.48 18.59
N ALA A 110 30.69 20.25 19.91
CA ALA A 110 29.72 19.38 20.54
C ALA A 110 28.27 19.85 20.33
N LEU A 111 28.02 21.17 20.39
CA LEU A 111 26.71 21.74 20.10
C LEU A 111 26.32 21.57 18.63
N LYS A 112 27.27 21.76 17.70
CA LYS A 112 27.07 21.54 16.27
C LYS A 112 26.73 20.08 15.97
N ILE A 113 27.46 19.13 16.56
CA ILE A 113 27.19 17.69 16.45
C ILE A 113 25.80 17.36 16.97
N ARG A 114 25.42 17.84 18.17
CA ARG A 114 24.08 17.62 18.73
C ARG A 114 22.97 18.11 17.80
N GLY A 115 23.14 19.29 17.20
CA GLY A 115 22.19 19.82 16.21
C GLY A 115 22.09 18.92 14.97
N LYS A 116 23.23 18.52 14.40
CA LYS A 116 23.28 17.73 13.18
C LYS A 116 22.80 16.30 13.34
N ILE A 117 23.10 15.66 14.47
CA ILE A 117 22.57 14.33 14.81
C ILE A 117 21.05 14.38 14.90
N LYS A 118 20.48 15.44 15.50
CA LYS A 118 19.04 15.61 15.57
C LYS A 118 18.43 15.75 14.17
N GLU A 119 18.98 16.62 13.32
CA GLU A 119 18.53 16.79 11.93
C GLU A 119 18.59 15.46 11.15
N TYR A 120 19.68 14.71 11.29
CA TYR A 120 19.86 13.41 10.64
C TYR A 120 18.84 12.37 11.11
N HIS A 121 18.68 12.19 12.44
CA HIS A 121 17.74 11.21 12.98
C HIS A 121 16.27 11.57 12.65
N GLU A 122 15.90 12.84 12.67
CA GLU A 122 14.56 13.28 12.25
C GLU A 122 14.32 12.99 10.76
N ALA A 123 15.28 13.33 9.89
CA ALA A 123 15.19 13.03 8.47
C ALA A 123 15.10 11.52 8.20
N LEU A 124 15.90 10.71 8.91
CA LEU A 124 15.90 9.26 8.77
C LEU A 124 14.58 8.64 9.22
N ALA A 125 14.01 9.08 10.35
CA ALA A 125 12.74 8.60 10.85
C ALA A 125 11.58 8.93 9.88
N VAL A 126 11.53 10.15 9.35
CA VAL A 126 10.53 10.54 8.35
C VAL A 126 10.68 9.70 7.09
N HIS A 127 11.92 9.50 6.61
CA HIS A 127 12.18 8.70 5.42
C HIS A 127 11.80 7.22 5.62
N GLN A 128 12.06 6.66 6.80
CA GLN A 128 11.65 5.30 7.15
C GLN A 128 10.12 5.14 7.10
N VAL A 129 9.37 6.11 7.63
CA VAL A 129 7.89 6.09 7.57
C VAL A 129 7.42 6.13 6.12
N LEU A 130 8.04 6.97 5.29
CA LEU A 130 7.70 7.09 3.87
C LEU A 130 8.06 5.82 3.08
N LEU A 131 9.19 5.15 3.36
CA LEU A 131 9.58 3.90 2.70
C LEU A 131 8.66 2.72 3.06
N ASN A 132 8.20 2.66 4.31
CA ASN A 132 7.30 1.62 4.80
C ASN A 132 5.82 1.91 4.53
N SER A 133 5.50 3.08 3.95
CA SER A 133 4.13 3.41 3.56
C SER A 133 3.66 2.48 2.43
N GLN A 134 2.36 2.19 2.42
CA GLN A 134 1.79 1.31 1.41
C GLN A 134 1.83 1.98 0.03
N PRO A 135 2.19 1.23 -1.03
CA PRO A 135 2.16 1.76 -2.38
C PRO A 135 0.72 2.09 -2.80
N PRO A 136 0.52 3.13 -3.63
CA PRO A 136 -0.79 3.44 -4.18
C PRO A 136 -1.26 2.37 -5.17
N ALA A 137 -2.58 2.19 -5.29
CA ALA A 137 -3.17 1.29 -6.27
C ALA A 137 -2.75 1.69 -7.70
N ALA A 138 -2.24 0.72 -8.48
CA ALA A 138 -1.75 0.98 -9.84
C ALA A 138 -2.83 1.56 -10.77
N THR A 139 -4.09 1.17 -10.56
CA THR A 139 -5.27 1.67 -11.28
C THR A 139 -5.52 3.14 -11.00
N THR A 140 -5.45 3.57 -9.73
CA THR A 140 -5.60 4.96 -9.31
C THR A 140 -4.44 5.81 -9.82
N VAL A 141 -3.20 5.31 -9.76
CA VAL A 141 -2.03 5.99 -10.34
C VAL A 141 -2.22 6.20 -11.84
N LYS A 142 -2.65 5.16 -12.57
CA LYS A 142 -2.91 5.25 -14.01
C LYS A 142 -4.01 6.25 -14.33
N ALA A 143 -5.16 6.18 -13.65
CA ALA A 143 -6.28 7.10 -13.85
C ALA A 143 -5.86 8.56 -13.58
N MET A 144 -5.10 8.79 -12.51
CA MET A 144 -4.61 10.12 -12.18
C MET A 144 -3.56 10.61 -13.17
N ARG A 145 -2.67 9.73 -13.66
CA ARG A 145 -1.70 10.04 -14.72
C ARG A 145 -2.39 10.42 -16.02
N ASP A 146 -3.39 9.66 -16.44
CA ASP A 146 -4.12 9.88 -17.68
C ASP A 146 -4.90 11.20 -17.64
N TRP A 147 -5.53 11.50 -16.50
CA TRP A 147 -6.18 12.79 -16.26
C TRP A 147 -5.16 13.94 -16.20
N PHE A 148 -4.05 13.76 -15.48
CA PHE A 148 -3.03 14.80 -15.30
C PHE A 148 -2.32 15.15 -16.62
N LEU A 149 -2.10 14.17 -17.48
CA LEU A 149 -1.53 14.36 -18.80
C LEU A 149 -2.57 14.69 -19.86
N ASP A 150 -3.86 14.76 -19.52
CA ASP A 150 -4.94 15.07 -20.45
C ASP A 150 -5.00 14.10 -21.66
N LEU A 151 -4.70 12.81 -21.43
CA LEU A 151 -4.60 11.81 -22.50
C LEU A 151 -5.97 11.39 -23.06
N ASN A 152 -7.04 11.56 -22.28
CA ASN A 152 -8.38 11.10 -22.63
C ASN A 152 -9.26 12.16 -23.30
N SER A 153 -8.80 13.41 -23.44
CA SER A 153 -9.60 14.49 -24.05
C SER A 153 -9.66 14.45 -25.58
N GLY A 154 -8.97 13.50 -26.22
CA GLY A 154 -8.94 13.39 -27.69
C GLY A 154 -8.24 14.56 -28.39
N LYS A 155 -7.49 15.39 -27.64
CA LYS A 155 -6.70 16.49 -28.21
C LYS A 155 -5.47 15.93 -28.93
N THR A 156 -5.14 16.49 -30.10
CA THR A 156 -3.97 16.10 -30.91
C THR A 156 -2.64 16.30 -30.17
N ARG A 157 -2.60 17.22 -29.20
CA ARG A 157 -1.46 17.47 -28.32
C ARG A 157 -1.97 17.56 -26.88
N PRO A 158 -1.86 16.48 -26.09
CA PRO A 158 -2.21 16.51 -24.68
C PRO A 158 -1.29 17.48 -23.93
N SER A 159 -1.88 18.36 -23.13
CA SER A 159 -1.16 19.33 -22.29
C SER A 159 -1.30 18.91 -20.83
N PRO A 160 -0.19 18.75 -20.10
CA PRO A 160 -0.25 18.38 -18.69
C PRO A 160 -0.87 19.50 -17.85
N GLN A 161 -1.51 19.16 -16.74
CA GLN A 161 -2.09 20.14 -15.82
C GLN A 161 -1.03 21.02 -15.13
N LEU A 162 0.20 20.51 -14.98
CA LEU A 162 1.35 21.29 -14.51
C LEU A 162 2.50 21.17 -15.51
N PHE A 163 3.25 22.26 -15.67
CA PHE A 163 4.32 22.39 -16.65
C PHE A 163 5.71 22.23 -16.03
N ASP A 164 6.73 22.30 -16.88
CA ASP A 164 8.15 22.25 -16.51
C ASP A 164 8.49 20.97 -15.71
N SER A 165 9.26 21.09 -14.63
CA SER A 165 9.70 20.00 -13.78
C SER A 165 8.53 19.28 -13.09
N SER A 166 7.37 19.93 -12.97
CA SER A 166 6.16 19.32 -12.41
C SER A 166 5.42 18.43 -13.41
N LYS A 167 5.75 18.50 -14.72
CA LYS A 167 5.17 17.61 -15.74
C LYS A 167 5.49 16.14 -15.47
N LYS A 168 6.67 15.87 -14.91
CA LYS A 168 7.19 14.51 -14.64
C LYS A 168 6.63 13.89 -13.36
N ARG A 169 5.58 14.48 -12.77
CA ARG A 169 5.05 14.08 -11.45
C ARG A 169 4.68 12.59 -11.37
N PHE A 170 4.17 12.03 -12.46
CA PHE A 170 3.68 10.65 -12.53
C PHE A 170 4.55 9.75 -13.42
N ASP A 171 5.78 10.16 -13.76
CA ASP A 171 6.66 9.37 -14.62
C ASP A 171 7.11 8.07 -13.94
N ASP A 172 7.50 8.17 -12.66
CA ASP A 172 7.86 7.04 -11.80
C ASP A 172 6.71 6.72 -10.84
N ALA A 173 6.14 5.52 -10.96
CA ALA A 173 5.06 5.05 -10.10
C ALA A 173 5.55 4.59 -8.72
N ASN A 174 6.83 4.22 -8.59
CA ASN A 174 7.42 3.72 -7.34
C ASN A 174 7.81 4.87 -6.39
N ASP A 175 8.03 6.08 -6.94
CA ASP A 175 8.30 7.31 -6.18
C ASP A 175 7.00 7.99 -5.68
N LEU A 176 5.84 7.34 -5.80
CA LEU A 176 4.56 7.88 -5.37
C LEU A 176 4.11 7.28 -4.04
N VAL A 177 3.58 8.15 -3.18
CA VAL A 177 2.94 7.80 -1.92
C VAL A 177 1.50 8.33 -1.91
N ALA A 178 0.56 7.50 -1.47
CA ALA A 178 -0.80 7.93 -1.16
C ALA A 178 -0.90 8.31 0.32
N LEU A 179 -1.47 9.48 0.63
CA LEU A 179 -1.72 9.86 2.03
C LEU A 179 -2.77 8.96 2.69
N ARG A 180 -3.65 8.36 1.89
CA ARG A 180 -4.61 7.36 2.30
C ARG A 180 -4.58 6.21 1.31
N THR A 181 -4.15 5.04 1.77
CA THR A 181 -4.38 3.79 1.05
C THR A 181 -5.68 3.16 1.55
N SER A 182 -6.54 2.75 0.62
CA SER A 182 -7.72 1.97 0.96
C SER A 182 -7.24 0.62 1.49
N ALA A 183 -7.69 0.26 2.69
CA ALA A 183 -7.21 -0.93 3.41
C ALA A 183 -7.55 -2.27 2.73
N ASP A 184 -8.32 -2.24 1.63
CA ASP A 184 -8.98 -3.39 1.00
C ASP A 184 -8.57 -3.59 -0.47
N GLN A 185 -7.30 -3.32 -0.79
CA GLN A 185 -6.70 -3.69 -2.08
C GLN A 185 -6.42 -5.20 -2.12
N ASP A 186 -7.48 -6.00 -2.15
CA ASP A 186 -7.37 -7.43 -2.37
C ASP A 186 -6.89 -7.73 -3.79
N ARG A 187 -6.16 -8.84 -3.96
CA ARG A 187 -5.71 -9.32 -5.28
C ARG A 187 -6.86 -9.51 -6.26
N LEU A 188 -8.03 -9.94 -5.76
CA LEU A 188 -9.26 -10.02 -6.56
C LEU A 188 -9.73 -8.62 -6.98
N SER A 189 -9.68 -7.62 -6.09
CA SER A 189 -10.03 -6.24 -6.40
C SER A 189 -9.17 -5.71 -7.56
N GLU A 190 -7.86 -5.93 -7.53
CA GLU A 190 -6.97 -5.56 -8.65
C GLU A 190 -7.28 -6.32 -9.94
N PHE A 191 -7.50 -7.64 -9.85
CA PHE A 191 -7.85 -8.46 -11.01
C PHE A 191 -9.16 -8.00 -11.65
N VAL A 192 -10.18 -7.72 -10.86
CA VAL A 192 -11.49 -7.25 -11.34
C VAL A 192 -11.38 -5.86 -11.93
N LEU A 193 -10.62 -4.96 -11.30
CA LEU A 193 -10.36 -3.64 -11.87
C LEU A 193 -9.64 -3.72 -13.21
N ASN A 194 -8.65 -4.59 -13.34
CA ASN A 194 -7.87 -4.72 -14.57
C ASN A 194 -8.70 -5.38 -15.69
N GLN A 195 -9.39 -6.49 -15.38
CA GLN A 195 -10.12 -7.29 -16.36
C GLN A 195 -11.49 -6.71 -16.72
N PHE A 196 -12.19 -6.07 -15.78
CA PHE A 196 -13.55 -5.55 -15.96
C PHE A 196 -13.64 -4.03 -15.97
N SER A 197 -12.52 -3.30 -16.08
CA SER A 197 -12.50 -1.83 -16.23
C SER A 197 -13.49 -1.32 -17.29
N ALA A 198 -13.62 -2.02 -18.42
CA ALA A 198 -14.56 -1.70 -19.48
C ALA A 198 -16.04 -1.82 -19.06
N PHE A 199 -16.38 -2.77 -18.18
CA PHE A 199 -17.76 -2.95 -17.71
C PHE A 199 -18.18 -1.86 -16.73
N PHE A 200 -17.24 -1.39 -15.88
CA PHE A 200 -17.48 -0.28 -14.95
C PHE A 200 -17.45 1.09 -15.64
N ALA A 201 -16.67 1.26 -16.71
CA ALA A 201 -16.65 2.50 -17.50
C ALA A 201 -17.95 2.73 -18.31
N VAL A 202 -18.71 1.68 -18.62
CA VAL A 202 -19.79 1.72 -19.62
C VAL A 202 -21.18 2.07 -19.06
N ARG A 203 -21.40 2.06 -17.73
CA ARG A 203 -22.76 2.18 -17.18
C ARG A 203 -23.41 3.58 -17.24
N ASN A 204 -22.67 4.63 -17.63
CA ASN A 204 -23.22 5.98 -17.85
C ASN A 204 -23.17 6.47 -19.30
N ALA A 205 -22.93 5.58 -20.29
CA ALA A 205 -23.20 5.91 -21.68
C ALA A 205 -24.69 5.73 -21.98
N SER A 206 -25.54 6.56 -21.36
CA SER A 206 -26.94 6.67 -21.74
C SER A 206 -27.02 7.21 -23.17
N ILE A 207 -27.16 6.28 -24.12
CA ILE A 207 -28.11 6.30 -25.24
C ILE A 207 -28.60 7.72 -25.58
N LEU A 208 -27.95 8.38 -26.54
CA LEU A 208 -28.59 9.44 -27.32
C LEU A 208 -28.17 9.30 -28.80
N PRO A 209 -29.14 9.28 -29.74
CA PRO A 209 -28.86 9.14 -31.16
C PRO A 209 -28.26 10.45 -31.69
N LYS A 210 -27.17 10.33 -32.45
CA LYS A 210 -26.55 11.45 -33.18
C LYS A 210 -27.48 11.89 -34.31
N HIS A 211 -28.24 12.97 -34.11
CA HIS A 211 -28.82 13.70 -35.24
C HIS A 211 -27.91 14.86 -35.65
N LYS A 212 -27.39 14.79 -36.88
CA LYS A 212 -26.48 15.76 -37.48
C LYS A 212 -27.31 16.83 -38.17
N THR A 213 -27.41 18.01 -37.59
CA THR A 213 -27.95 19.20 -38.27
C THR A 213 -26.93 20.33 -38.27
N ARG A 214 -26.56 20.74 -39.48
CA ARG A 214 -25.52 21.71 -39.83
C ARG A 214 -26.13 23.11 -39.85
N THR A 215 -25.79 23.97 -38.88
CA THR A 215 -25.96 25.42 -38.99
C THR A 215 -24.83 26.16 -38.27
N ASN A 216 -24.18 27.08 -38.96
CA ASN A 216 -23.12 27.94 -38.47
C ASN A 216 -23.65 28.91 -37.39
N LYS A 217 -23.14 28.81 -36.17
CA LYS A 217 -23.26 29.87 -35.16
C LYS A 217 -21.97 29.97 -34.37
N LEU A 218 -21.25 31.08 -34.60
CA LEU A 218 -20.06 31.51 -33.89
C LEU A 218 -20.48 31.94 -32.48
N VAL A 219 -20.43 31.02 -31.51
CA VAL A 219 -20.43 31.31 -30.08
C VAL A 219 -19.52 30.29 -29.40
N THR A 220 -18.46 30.82 -28.80
CA THR A 220 -17.65 30.31 -27.68
C THR A 220 -17.95 28.86 -27.28
N LYS A 221 -17.26 27.92 -27.94
CA LYS A 221 -17.24 26.51 -27.58
C LYS A 221 -16.17 26.32 -26.49
N ILE A 222 -16.52 26.61 -25.24
CA ILE A 222 -15.76 26.13 -24.10
C ILE A 222 -16.01 24.62 -24.08
N ASN A 223 -14.97 23.84 -24.37
CA ASN A 223 -15.04 22.39 -24.38
C ASN A 223 -15.25 21.90 -22.94
N THR A 224 -16.50 21.78 -22.53
CA THR A 224 -16.93 21.03 -21.35
C THR A 224 -16.81 19.55 -21.68
N SER A 225 -15.61 19.00 -21.49
CA SER A 225 -15.34 17.58 -21.69
C SER A 225 -14.31 17.10 -20.69
N ASP A 226 -14.60 17.17 -19.39
CA ASP A 226 -13.80 16.52 -18.35
C ASP A 226 -14.65 15.82 -17.28
N GLY A 227 -15.79 15.26 -17.72
CA GLY A 227 -16.67 14.41 -16.92
C GLY A 227 -16.30 12.91 -16.91
N HIS A 228 -15.14 12.52 -17.45
CA HIS A 228 -14.78 11.10 -17.68
C HIS A 228 -13.38 10.75 -17.17
N SER A 229 -13.07 11.07 -15.92
CA SER A 229 -12.09 10.28 -15.17
C SER A 229 -12.88 9.41 -14.22
N ALA A 230 -13.05 8.14 -14.59
CA ALA A 230 -13.79 7.14 -13.85
C ALA A 230 -13.30 7.09 -12.39
N TYR A 231 -14.05 7.76 -11.51
CA TYR A 231 -14.02 7.47 -10.09
C TYR A 231 -14.60 6.07 -9.95
N ILE A 232 -13.73 5.08 -9.80
CA ILE A 232 -14.17 3.73 -9.54
C ILE A 232 -14.63 3.71 -8.09
N SER A 233 -15.94 3.78 -7.90
CA SER A 233 -16.59 3.73 -6.59
C SER A 233 -16.14 2.49 -5.82
N GLU A 234 -15.46 2.70 -4.68
CA GLU A 234 -15.00 1.63 -3.79
C GLU A 234 -16.16 0.70 -3.40
N HIS A 235 -17.33 1.26 -3.10
CA HIS A 235 -18.52 0.49 -2.76
C HIS A 235 -19.00 -0.46 -3.85
N SER A 236 -18.79 -0.12 -5.13
CA SER A 236 -19.15 -1.01 -6.25
C SER A 236 -18.14 -2.13 -6.40
N LEU A 237 -16.86 -1.83 -6.16
CA LEU A 237 -15.77 -2.80 -6.21
C LEU A 237 -15.90 -3.84 -5.09
N THR A 238 -16.03 -3.39 -3.83
CA THR A 238 -16.19 -4.29 -2.67
C THR A 238 -17.41 -5.20 -2.83
N ARG A 239 -18.53 -4.68 -3.36
CA ARG A 239 -19.72 -5.52 -3.64
C ARG A 239 -19.45 -6.55 -4.75
N CYS A 240 -18.78 -6.17 -5.84
CA CYS A 240 -18.49 -7.12 -6.92
C CYS A 240 -17.52 -8.22 -6.47
N VAL A 241 -16.50 -7.85 -5.69
CA VAL A 241 -15.54 -8.77 -5.07
C VAL A 241 -16.25 -9.74 -4.13
N ALA A 242 -17.15 -9.24 -3.29
CA ALA A 242 -17.95 -10.07 -2.39
C ALA A 242 -18.89 -11.03 -3.15
N ILE A 243 -19.51 -10.58 -4.24
CA ILE A 243 -20.38 -11.43 -5.06
C ILE A 243 -19.57 -12.52 -5.77
N LEU A 244 -18.45 -12.18 -6.41
CA LEU A 244 -17.61 -13.15 -7.12
C LEU A 244 -17.01 -14.20 -6.17
N SER A 245 -16.50 -13.76 -5.01
CA SER A 245 -15.98 -14.67 -3.99
C SER A 245 -17.07 -15.58 -3.41
N SER A 246 -18.28 -15.06 -3.20
CA SER A 246 -19.43 -15.86 -2.76
C SER A 246 -19.85 -16.92 -3.79
N ILE A 247 -19.93 -16.54 -5.08
CA ILE A 247 -20.25 -17.48 -6.16
C ILE A 247 -19.18 -18.57 -6.27
N LEU A 248 -17.90 -18.20 -6.25
CA LEU A 248 -16.83 -19.19 -6.34
C LEU A 248 -16.79 -20.13 -5.13
N SER A 249 -17.02 -19.60 -3.93
CA SER A 249 -17.13 -20.41 -2.71
C SER A 249 -18.29 -21.39 -2.80
N ALA A 250 -19.45 -20.96 -3.30
CA ALA A 250 -20.59 -21.84 -3.54
C ALA A 250 -20.27 -22.94 -4.56
N ILE A 251 -19.58 -22.61 -5.66
CA ILE A 251 -19.14 -23.59 -6.66
C ILE A 251 -18.15 -24.60 -6.05
N LEU A 252 -17.19 -24.15 -5.25
CA LEU A 252 -16.20 -25.03 -4.61
C LEU A 252 -16.85 -25.96 -3.57
N LEU A 253 -17.76 -25.44 -2.74
CA LEU A 253 -18.45 -26.25 -1.72
C LEU A 253 -19.46 -27.20 -2.34
N PHE A 254 -20.39 -26.70 -3.15
CA PHE A 254 -21.45 -27.53 -3.73
C PHE A 254 -20.95 -28.43 -4.88
N GLY A 255 -20.03 -27.90 -5.69
CA GLY A 255 -19.43 -28.63 -6.80
C GLY A 255 -18.59 -29.81 -6.34
N SER A 256 -17.80 -29.65 -5.27
CA SER A 256 -17.02 -30.76 -4.70
C SER A 256 -17.90 -31.89 -4.16
N ILE A 257 -18.97 -31.56 -3.43
CA ILE A 257 -19.93 -32.55 -2.89
C ILE A 257 -20.62 -33.30 -4.04
N THR A 258 -21.13 -32.57 -5.03
CA THR A 258 -21.82 -33.16 -6.18
C THR A 258 -20.88 -34.04 -7.00
N SER A 259 -19.64 -33.57 -7.24
CA SER A 259 -18.62 -34.32 -7.97
C SER A 259 -18.23 -35.63 -7.27
N LEU A 260 -18.14 -35.63 -5.93
CA LEU A 260 -17.83 -36.83 -5.14
C LEU A 260 -18.96 -37.86 -5.19
N TYR A 261 -20.22 -37.43 -5.33
CA TYR A 261 -21.38 -38.32 -5.37
C TYR A 261 -21.39 -39.21 -6.63
N PHE A 262 -20.95 -38.69 -7.78
CA PHE A 262 -21.01 -39.44 -9.04
C PHE A 262 -19.92 -40.51 -9.18
N VAL A 263 -18.81 -40.39 -8.45
CA VAL A 263 -17.65 -41.27 -8.62
C VAL A 263 -17.66 -42.40 -7.59
N HIS A 264 -17.79 -43.62 -8.09
CA HIS A 264 -17.85 -44.84 -7.27
C HIS A 264 -16.48 -45.53 -7.12
N ASN A 265 -15.45 -45.10 -7.86
CA ASN A 265 -14.11 -45.69 -7.80
C ASN A 265 -13.29 -45.05 -6.65
N PRO A 266 -12.76 -45.85 -5.69
CA PRO A 266 -12.08 -45.32 -4.51
C PRO A 266 -10.77 -44.56 -4.82
N TYR A 267 -10.02 -44.97 -5.86
CA TYR A 267 -8.79 -44.28 -6.25
C TYR A 267 -9.09 -42.94 -6.95
N ALA A 268 -10.13 -42.90 -7.76
CA ALA A 268 -10.59 -41.66 -8.40
C ALA A 268 -11.19 -40.68 -7.38
N LEU A 269 -11.86 -41.20 -6.35
CA LEU A 269 -12.40 -40.41 -5.25
C LEU A 269 -11.30 -39.68 -4.48
N LEU A 270 -10.21 -40.39 -4.15
CA LEU A 270 -9.07 -39.80 -3.44
C LEU A 270 -8.36 -38.73 -4.31
N GLY A 271 -8.21 -38.99 -5.61
CA GLY A 271 -7.67 -38.03 -6.57
C GLY A 271 -8.51 -36.76 -6.70
N MET A 272 -9.83 -36.88 -6.80
CA MET A 272 -10.73 -35.73 -6.86
C MET A 272 -10.75 -34.93 -5.55
N LEU A 273 -10.67 -35.59 -4.39
CA LEU A 273 -10.55 -34.91 -3.10
C LEU A 273 -9.30 -34.03 -3.04
N GLY A 274 -8.15 -34.57 -3.47
CA GLY A 274 -6.92 -33.79 -3.59
C GLY A 274 -7.07 -32.63 -4.59
N GLY A 275 -7.68 -32.89 -5.74
CA GLY A 275 -7.94 -31.90 -6.78
C GLY A 275 -8.77 -30.71 -6.30
N TRP A 276 -9.92 -30.96 -5.66
CA TRP A 276 -10.77 -29.90 -5.10
C TRP A 276 -10.08 -29.13 -3.97
N THR A 277 -9.30 -29.81 -3.12
CA THR A 277 -8.53 -29.17 -2.04
C THR A 277 -7.47 -28.21 -2.59
N VAL A 278 -6.73 -28.64 -3.62
CA VAL A 278 -5.75 -27.78 -4.31
C VAL A 278 -6.45 -26.62 -5.02
N LEU A 279 -7.56 -26.88 -5.71
CA LEU A 279 -8.33 -25.84 -6.38
C LEU A 279 -8.85 -24.78 -5.38
N PHE A 280 -9.33 -25.20 -4.22
CA PHE A 280 -9.73 -24.30 -3.13
C PHE A 280 -8.55 -23.47 -2.63
N ALA A 281 -7.40 -24.10 -2.32
CA ALA A 281 -6.22 -23.40 -1.82
C ALA A 281 -5.69 -22.38 -2.83
N VAL A 282 -5.64 -22.75 -4.12
CA VAL A 282 -5.26 -21.85 -5.22
C VAL A 282 -6.25 -20.70 -5.33
N SER A 283 -7.56 -20.99 -5.30
CA SER A 283 -8.61 -19.96 -5.40
C SER A 283 -8.50 -18.95 -4.25
N VAL A 284 -8.39 -19.41 -3.00
CA VAL A 284 -8.26 -18.51 -1.84
C VAL A 284 -6.96 -17.73 -1.90
N GLY A 285 -5.82 -18.35 -2.22
CA GLY A 285 -4.53 -17.67 -2.26
C GLY A 285 -4.38 -16.66 -3.41
N TRP A 286 -5.11 -16.87 -4.52
CA TRP A 286 -5.08 -15.95 -5.66
C TRP A 286 -6.08 -14.80 -5.51
N LEU A 287 -7.22 -15.07 -4.88
CA LEU A 287 -8.30 -14.09 -4.76
C LEU A 287 -8.24 -13.25 -3.48
N THR A 288 -7.81 -13.84 -2.37
CA THR A 288 -7.82 -13.14 -1.08
C THR A 288 -6.41 -12.72 -0.67
N ASN A 289 -6.32 -11.63 0.11
CA ASN A 289 -5.08 -11.23 0.78
C ASN A 289 -4.92 -11.91 2.15
N ALA A 290 -5.36 -13.17 2.25
CA ALA A 290 -5.24 -13.96 3.46
C ALA A 290 -3.78 -14.26 3.78
N LYS A 291 -3.43 -14.19 5.05
CA LYS A 291 -2.08 -14.55 5.51
C LYS A 291 -1.84 -16.05 5.28
N ARG A 292 -0.56 -16.44 5.17
CA ARG A 292 -0.18 -17.84 4.87
C ARG A 292 -0.79 -18.83 5.86
N ASP A 293 -0.78 -18.50 7.15
CA ASP A 293 -1.38 -19.28 8.23
C ASP A 293 -2.91 -19.44 8.08
N GLN A 294 -3.60 -18.37 7.69
CA GLN A 294 -5.05 -18.40 7.45
C GLN A 294 -5.43 -19.28 6.26
N ILE A 295 -4.62 -19.26 5.18
CA ILE A 295 -4.83 -20.12 4.01
C ILE A 295 -4.67 -21.60 4.41
N PHE A 296 -3.66 -21.94 5.21
CA PHE A 296 -3.47 -23.31 5.69
C PHE A 296 -4.63 -23.78 6.58
N ALA A 297 -5.08 -22.93 7.51
CA ALA A 297 -6.21 -23.25 8.38
C ALA A 297 -7.51 -23.47 7.58
N ALA A 298 -7.81 -22.58 6.63
CA ALA A 298 -9.00 -22.69 5.77
C ALA A 298 -8.95 -23.95 4.89
N THR A 299 -7.76 -24.26 4.33
CA THR A 299 -7.57 -25.46 3.49
C THR A 299 -7.71 -26.75 4.31
N ALA A 300 -7.16 -26.78 5.52
CA ALA A 300 -7.30 -27.93 6.42
C ALA A 300 -8.78 -28.15 6.83
N ALA A 301 -9.51 -27.07 7.15
CA ALA A 301 -10.93 -27.16 7.47
C ALA A 301 -11.74 -27.67 6.27
N TYR A 302 -11.50 -27.17 5.07
CA TYR A 302 -12.17 -27.63 3.86
C TYR A 302 -11.86 -29.10 3.54
N ALA A 303 -10.59 -29.50 3.65
CA ALA A 303 -10.17 -30.89 3.46
C ALA A 303 -10.85 -31.83 4.48
N ALA A 304 -10.94 -31.43 5.75
CA ALA A 304 -11.62 -32.21 6.78
C ALA A 304 -13.09 -32.46 6.43
N VAL A 305 -13.80 -31.43 5.94
CA VAL A 305 -15.21 -31.57 5.50
C VAL A 305 -15.31 -32.58 4.36
N LEU A 306 -14.45 -32.49 3.33
CA LEU A 306 -14.44 -33.43 2.21
C LEU A 306 -14.17 -34.88 2.67
N VAL A 307 -13.20 -35.08 3.57
CA VAL A 307 -12.86 -36.40 4.09
C VAL A 307 -14.02 -37.02 4.86
N VAL A 308 -14.74 -36.23 5.68
CA VAL A 308 -15.93 -36.72 6.40
C VAL A 308 -17.02 -37.16 5.43
N PHE A 309 -17.27 -36.39 4.37
CA PHE A 309 -18.22 -36.76 3.33
C PHE A 309 -17.83 -38.06 2.59
N VAL A 310 -16.55 -38.21 2.24
CA VAL A 310 -16.03 -39.47 1.66
C VAL A 310 -16.22 -40.66 2.59
N SER A 311 -15.92 -40.48 3.89
CA SER A 311 -16.03 -41.56 4.87
C SER A 311 -17.48 -42.01 5.07
N GLY A 312 -18.44 -41.09 4.99
CA GLY A 312 -19.87 -41.42 5.04
C GLY A 312 -20.36 -42.23 3.83
N THR A 313 -19.89 -41.88 2.62
CA THR A 313 -20.26 -42.59 1.38
C THR A 313 -19.65 -43.99 1.31
N LEU A 314 -18.42 -44.18 1.79
CA LEU A 314 -17.75 -45.48 1.82
C LEU A 314 -18.33 -46.42 2.91
N GLY A 315 -18.90 -45.88 3.99
CA GLY A 315 -19.50 -46.67 5.07
C GLY A 315 -20.90 -47.21 4.78
N GLY A 316 -21.53 -46.81 3.68
CA GLY A 316 -22.91 -47.18 3.31
C GLY A 316 -23.06 -48.44 2.45
N ILE A 317 -22.00 -49.20 2.19
CA ILE A 317 -22.09 -50.43 1.40
C ILE A 317 -22.84 -51.52 2.21
N PRO A 318 -24.01 -52.03 1.78
CA PRO A 318 -24.68 -53.10 2.46
C PRO A 318 -23.92 -54.42 2.27
N ASN A 319 -23.40 -54.95 3.38
CA ASN A 319 -23.14 -56.37 3.69
C ASN A 319 -22.49 -57.23 2.60
N ALA A 320 -21.18 -57.44 2.72
CA ALA A 320 -20.58 -58.72 2.32
C ALA A 320 -21.15 -59.85 3.19
N PRO A 321 -21.45 -61.05 2.65
CA PRO A 321 -21.99 -62.14 3.45
C PRO A 321 -20.95 -62.67 4.44
N ILE A 322 -21.26 -62.52 5.73
CA ILE A 322 -20.52 -63.13 6.83
C ILE A 322 -20.75 -64.65 6.75
N SER A 323 -19.71 -65.41 6.39
CA SER A 323 -19.70 -66.87 6.56
C SER A 323 -19.46 -67.18 8.04
N ILE A 324 -20.52 -67.48 8.77
CA ILE A 324 -20.46 -67.92 10.17
C ILE A 324 -20.19 -69.43 10.17
N THR A 325 -18.95 -69.84 10.38
CA THR A 325 -18.63 -71.21 10.82
C THR A 325 -18.87 -71.30 12.33
N ASN A 326 -20.07 -71.75 12.71
CA ASN A 326 -20.43 -72.00 14.12
C ASN A 326 -19.62 -73.18 14.69
N GLY A 327 -18.64 -72.86 15.54
CA GLY A 327 -18.02 -73.80 16.47
C GLY A 327 -18.96 -74.06 17.65
N THR A 328 -19.25 -75.34 17.87
CA THR A 328 -20.06 -75.90 18.96
C THR A 328 -19.46 -75.64 20.34
N TRP A 329 -20.27 -75.15 21.28
CA TRP A 329 -19.96 -75.22 22.71
C TRP A 329 -21.14 -75.86 23.46
N ILE A 330 -20.85 -76.94 24.16
CA ILE A 330 -21.75 -77.71 25.00
C ILE A 330 -21.68 -77.13 26.41
N CYS A 331 -22.82 -76.76 26.99
CA CYS A 331 -22.93 -76.48 28.42
C CYS A 331 -24.05 -77.35 29.03
N THR A 332 -23.65 -78.19 29.97
CA THR A 332 -24.47 -79.05 30.82
C THR A 332 -25.30 -78.24 31.82
N GLN A 333 -26.62 -78.47 31.83
CA GLN A 333 -27.55 -78.00 32.85
C GLN A 333 -27.48 -78.88 34.12
N LYS A 334 -27.73 -78.26 35.27
CA LYS A 334 -28.14 -78.96 36.50
C LYS A 334 -29.58 -78.60 36.81
#